data_AF-A0A962KG22-F1
#
_entry.id   AF-A0A962KG22-F1
#
_cell.length_a   1.000
_cell.length_b   1.000
_cell.length_c   1.000
_cell.angle_alpha   90.00
_cell.angle_beta   90.00
_cell.angle_gamma   90.00
#
_symmetry.space_group_name_H-M   'P 1'
#
loop_
_entity.id
_entity.type
_entity.pdbx_description
1 polymer ?
#
loop_
_entity_poly.entity_id
_entity_poly.type
_entity_poly.pdbx_seq_one_letter_code
_entity_poly.pdbx_strand_id
1 'polypeptide(L)'
;MVIFGAAGDLTRRLVVPALYNLVCARRLPDGFRLVGVDLSENSGRGWADGLGATIQQFVTQGGGEFEADHIDNWRWAGVPFYLRTGKYLKSRQTEIAIRFHQAPYSLFRGTDVERMHPNWMILRIQPDEGVALEFAAKRPGPTVQLETVDMDFAYKTWFDMPPNTGYETLIYDCMIGDATLFQRADNIEAGWRAVQPILDAWANRQPEGLPNYVAGSDGPAAADELLVRDGRSWRQLT
;
A
#
# COMPACT_ATOMS: atom_id res chain seq x y z
N MET A 1 27.91 3.16 -8.14
CA MET A 1 26.62 3.86 -8.30
C MET A 1 26.86 5.36 -8.37
N VAL A 2 26.19 6.06 -9.27
CA VAL A 2 26.24 7.53 -9.39
C VAL A 2 24.83 8.08 -9.11
N ILE A 3 24.72 9.11 -8.28
CA ILE A 3 23.46 9.81 -8.00
C ILE A 3 23.57 11.23 -8.57
N PHE A 4 22.63 11.62 -9.43
CA PHE A 4 22.43 13.01 -9.84
C PHE A 4 21.33 13.62 -8.98
N GLY A 5 21.52 14.85 -8.49
CA GLY A 5 20.68 15.42 -7.42
C GLY A 5 21.05 14.86 -6.04
N ALA A 6 22.34 14.69 -5.77
CA ALA A 6 22.85 14.04 -4.56
C ALA A 6 22.53 14.79 -3.24
N ALA A 7 22.18 16.09 -3.28
CA ALA A 7 21.67 16.85 -2.14
C ALA A 7 20.12 16.93 -2.11
N GLY A 8 19.43 16.39 -3.12
CA GLY A 8 17.97 16.45 -3.26
C GLY A 8 17.20 15.62 -2.21
N ASP A 9 15.96 16.01 -1.94
CA ASP A 9 15.14 15.41 -0.88
C ASP A 9 14.86 13.91 -1.11
N LEU A 10 14.78 13.45 -2.36
CA LEU A 10 14.67 12.02 -2.71
C LEU A 10 15.92 11.22 -2.27
N THR A 11 17.11 11.74 -2.56
CA THR A 11 18.38 11.12 -2.13
C THR A 11 18.45 11.04 -0.61
N ARG A 12 18.07 12.14 0.05
CA ARG A 12 18.10 12.30 1.51
C ARG A 12 17.08 11.40 2.22
N ARG A 13 15.83 11.36 1.75
CA ARG A 13 14.69 10.70 2.42
C ARG A 13 14.30 9.34 1.84
N LEU A 14 15.04 8.80 0.88
CA LEU A 14 14.80 7.44 0.37
C LEU A 14 16.12 6.69 0.11
N VAL A 15 17.02 7.22 -0.73
CA VAL A 15 18.17 6.47 -1.26
C VAL A 15 19.25 6.19 -0.21
N VAL A 16 19.58 7.16 0.64
CA VAL A 16 20.78 7.10 1.51
C VAL A 16 20.64 6.05 2.63
N PRO A 17 19.52 5.95 3.36
CA PRO A 17 19.42 4.96 4.43
C PRO A 17 19.09 3.53 3.96
N ALA A 18 18.62 3.36 2.72
CA ALA A 18 18.70 2.06 2.07
C ALA A 18 20.14 1.61 1.79
N LEU A 19 21.02 2.52 1.35
CA LEU A 19 22.46 2.20 1.25
C LEU A 19 23.05 1.86 2.62
N TYR A 20 22.64 2.54 3.70
CA TYR A 20 23.02 2.19 5.07
C TYR A 20 22.54 0.78 5.46
N ASN A 21 21.27 0.45 5.26
CA ASN A 21 20.73 -0.87 5.60
C ASN A 21 21.32 -1.99 4.73
N LEU A 22 21.68 -1.73 3.46
CA LEU A 22 22.46 -2.66 2.63
C LEU A 22 23.90 -2.87 3.12
N VAL A 23 24.54 -1.85 3.70
CA VAL A 23 25.83 -2.00 4.40
C VAL A 23 25.66 -2.88 5.65
N CYS A 24 24.66 -2.60 6.48
CA CYS A 24 24.38 -3.37 7.70
C CYS A 24 24.04 -4.84 7.40
N ALA A 25 23.25 -5.10 6.35
CA ALA A 25 22.93 -6.43 5.85
C ALA A 25 24.07 -7.12 5.08
N ARG A 26 25.21 -6.45 4.87
CA ARG A 26 26.36 -6.92 4.07
C ARG A 26 25.98 -7.37 2.65
N ARG A 27 25.03 -6.67 2.02
CA ARG A 27 24.50 -7.01 0.68
C ARG A 27 25.06 -6.15 -0.46
N LEU A 28 25.93 -5.18 -0.17
CA LEU A 28 26.65 -4.44 -1.21
C LEU A 28 27.78 -5.29 -1.81
N PRO A 29 28.04 -5.22 -3.13
CA PRO A 29 29.19 -5.86 -3.76
C PRO A 29 30.53 -5.36 -3.22
N ASP A 30 31.53 -6.23 -3.20
CA ASP A 30 32.90 -5.87 -2.81
C ASP A 30 33.44 -4.71 -3.65
N GLY A 31 34.06 -3.74 -2.98
CA GLY A 31 34.60 -2.55 -3.62
C GLY A 31 33.56 -1.52 -4.07
N PHE A 32 32.28 -1.63 -3.70
CA PHE A 32 31.24 -0.65 -4.02
C PHE A 32 31.69 0.80 -3.79
N ARG A 33 31.31 1.68 -4.73
CA ARG A 33 31.57 3.12 -4.69
C ARG A 33 30.30 3.89 -4.99
N LEU A 34 30.06 4.93 -4.19
CA LEU A 34 29.02 5.92 -4.38
C LEU A 34 29.65 7.23 -4.86
N VAL A 35 29.08 7.84 -5.90
CA VAL A 35 29.47 9.17 -6.40
C VAL A 35 28.22 10.05 -6.40
N GLY A 36 28.25 11.14 -5.65
CA GLY A 36 27.21 12.17 -5.68
C GLY A 36 27.56 13.26 -6.69
N VAL A 37 26.58 13.67 -7.49
CA VAL A 37 26.64 14.82 -8.41
C VAL A 37 25.44 15.73 -8.11
N ASP A 38 25.69 17.02 -7.95
CA ASP A 38 24.68 18.02 -7.60
C ASP A 38 25.06 19.39 -8.20
N LEU A 39 24.15 20.37 -8.11
CA LEU A 39 24.36 21.75 -8.57
C LEU A 39 24.63 22.73 -7.42
N SER A 40 24.47 22.29 -6.16
CA SER A 40 24.82 23.08 -4.97
C SER A 40 26.33 23.19 -4.75
N GLU A 41 26.80 24.33 -4.25
CA GLU A 41 28.23 24.63 -4.00
C GLU A 41 28.85 23.86 -2.81
N ASN A 42 28.25 22.73 -2.41
CA ASN A 42 28.66 22.01 -1.21
C ASN A 42 29.91 21.15 -1.46
N SER A 43 30.89 21.24 -0.55
CA SER A 43 32.09 20.40 -0.64
C SER A 43 31.74 18.92 -0.48
N GLY A 44 32.46 18.03 -1.19
CA GLY A 44 32.23 16.58 -1.08
C GLY A 44 32.42 16.00 0.33
N ARG A 45 33.09 16.74 1.23
CA ARG A 45 33.20 16.41 2.66
C ARG A 45 31.93 16.79 3.43
N GLY A 46 31.44 18.03 3.24
CA GLY A 46 30.18 18.49 3.82
C GLY A 46 28.95 17.70 3.35
N TRP A 47 28.98 17.17 2.11
CA TRP A 47 27.99 16.19 1.66
C TRP A 47 28.06 14.89 2.49
N ALA A 48 29.25 14.32 2.68
CA ALA A 48 29.43 13.09 3.47
C ALA A 48 29.02 13.26 4.95
N ASP A 49 29.32 14.39 5.57
CA ASP A 49 28.87 14.71 6.92
C ASP A 49 27.33 14.84 6.97
N GLY A 50 26.72 15.43 5.94
CA GLY A 50 25.27 15.51 5.75
C GLY A 50 24.58 14.14 5.57
N LEU A 51 25.24 13.16 4.97
CA LEU A 51 24.74 11.77 4.91
C LEU A 51 24.62 11.17 6.31
N GLY A 52 25.60 11.40 7.19
CA GLY A 52 25.58 10.90 8.57
C GLY A 52 24.42 11.47 9.38
N ALA A 53 24.19 12.78 9.32
CA ALA A 53 23.04 13.43 9.96
C ALA A 53 21.69 12.97 9.36
N THR A 54 21.66 12.67 8.05
CA THR A 54 20.47 12.17 7.36
C THR A 54 20.07 10.77 7.84
N ILE A 55 21.04 9.86 8.02
CA ILE A 55 20.78 8.52 8.55
C ILE A 55 20.14 8.59 9.95
N GLN A 56 20.57 9.54 10.80
CA GLN A 56 19.93 9.76 12.11
C GLN A 56 18.47 10.24 12.00
N GLN A 57 18.13 11.11 11.04
CA GLN A 57 16.76 11.59 10.85
C GLN A 57 15.81 10.55 10.24
N PHE A 58 16.34 9.56 9.51
CA PHE A 58 15.50 8.62 8.77
C PHE A 58 14.86 7.56 9.65
N VAL A 59 15.50 7.20 10.77
CA VAL A 59 14.97 6.29 11.80
C VAL A 59 13.58 6.71 12.31
N THR A 60 13.12 7.93 12.02
CA THR A 60 11.92 8.52 12.62
C THR A 60 10.62 8.42 11.80
N GLN A 61 10.57 8.59 10.46
CA GLN A 61 9.27 8.80 9.74
C GLN A 61 9.24 8.46 8.21
N GLY A 62 8.11 7.92 7.70
CA GLY A 62 7.78 7.80 6.25
C GLY A 62 6.37 7.27 5.92
N GLY A 63 5.90 7.36 4.65
CA GLY A 63 4.71 6.65 4.08
C GLY A 63 3.62 7.48 3.33
N GLY A 64 2.99 6.91 2.28
CA GLY A 64 1.75 7.39 1.59
C GLY A 64 1.71 7.20 0.05
N GLU A 65 0.58 6.73 -0.53
CA GLU A 65 0.49 6.17 -1.92
C GLU A 65 -0.84 6.54 -2.69
N PHE A 66 -1.36 5.68 -3.62
CA PHE A 66 -2.76 5.48 -4.14
C PHE A 66 -3.03 5.42 -5.70
N GLU A 67 -3.98 4.56 -6.14
CA GLU A 67 -4.46 4.16 -7.52
C GLU A 67 -5.57 5.11 -8.15
N ALA A 68 -6.34 4.91 -9.25
CA ALA A 68 -6.82 3.84 -10.21
C ALA A 68 -8.16 3.07 -9.91
N ASP A 69 -8.96 2.67 -10.95
CA ASP A 69 -10.45 2.42 -10.82
C ASP A 69 -11.17 1.26 -11.62
N HIS A 70 -10.73 0.71 -12.76
CA HIS A 70 -11.30 -0.57 -13.32
C HIS A 70 -10.42 -1.29 -14.37
N ILE A 71 -10.66 -2.60 -14.62
CA ILE A 71 -9.87 -3.46 -15.51
C ILE A 71 -10.76 -4.26 -16.49
N ASP A 72 -10.69 -3.95 -17.79
CA ASP A 72 -11.43 -4.68 -18.83
C ASP A 72 -10.67 -5.93 -19.31
N ASN A 73 -11.00 -7.09 -18.74
CA ASN A 73 -10.71 -8.41 -19.33
C ASN A 73 -11.60 -9.51 -18.73
N TRP A 74 -11.59 -10.70 -19.34
CA TRP A 74 -12.44 -11.84 -18.95
C TRP A 74 -12.31 -12.29 -17.48
N ARG A 75 -11.16 -12.06 -16.83
CA ARG A 75 -10.90 -12.48 -15.44
C ARG A 75 -11.57 -11.53 -14.43
N TRP A 76 -11.70 -10.25 -14.80
CA TRP A 76 -12.23 -9.19 -13.95
C TRP A 76 -13.57 -8.62 -14.46
N ALA A 77 -14.17 -9.24 -15.47
CA ALA A 77 -15.45 -8.84 -16.03
C ALA A 77 -16.55 -8.82 -14.96
N GLY A 78 -17.08 -7.63 -14.65
CA GLY A 78 -18.07 -7.42 -13.58
C GLY A 78 -17.51 -7.40 -12.16
N VAL A 79 -16.18 -7.39 -11.99
CA VAL A 79 -15.49 -7.23 -10.70
C VAL A 79 -15.03 -5.78 -10.56
N PRO A 80 -15.75 -4.93 -9.81
CA PRO A 80 -15.30 -3.57 -9.54
C PRO A 80 -14.10 -3.57 -8.58
N PHE A 81 -13.18 -2.65 -8.83
CA PHE A 81 -12.10 -2.28 -7.91
C PHE A 81 -12.54 -1.01 -7.18
N TYR A 82 -12.18 -0.87 -5.90
CA TYR A 82 -12.50 0.33 -5.13
C TYR A 82 -11.29 0.79 -4.34
N LEU A 83 -11.07 2.10 -4.35
CA LEU A 83 -9.95 2.73 -3.70
C LEU A 83 -10.39 3.75 -2.65
N ARG A 84 -9.72 3.76 -1.49
CA ARG A 84 -9.94 4.75 -0.43
C ARG A 84 -8.61 5.36 0.02
N THR A 85 -8.22 6.46 -0.63
CA THR A 85 -7.13 7.32 -0.16
C THR A 85 -7.60 8.30 0.91
N GLY A 86 -6.72 8.72 1.81
CA GLY A 86 -7.01 9.76 2.78
C GLY A 86 -5.84 10.14 3.68
N LYS A 87 -5.89 11.36 4.22
CA LYS A 87 -5.03 11.84 5.31
C LYS A 87 -5.90 12.15 6.52
N TYR A 88 -5.35 12.05 7.73
CA TYR A 88 -6.10 12.21 8.98
C TYR A 88 -7.35 11.31 9.07
N LEU A 89 -7.27 10.09 8.51
CA LEU A 89 -8.23 9.02 8.79
C LEU A 89 -7.98 8.44 10.19
N LYS A 90 -8.96 7.69 10.69
CA LYS A 90 -8.99 7.02 12.01
C LYS A 90 -7.71 6.22 12.34
N SER A 91 -7.21 5.43 11.39
CA SER A 91 -5.97 4.66 11.54
C SER A 91 -5.09 4.77 10.29
N ARG A 92 -3.79 4.47 10.46
CA ARG A 92 -2.82 4.35 9.36
C ARG A 92 -2.68 2.87 9.03
N GLN A 93 -3.25 2.46 7.91
CA GLN A 93 -3.12 1.12 7.35
C GLN A 93 -2.96 1.19 5.82
N THR A 94 -2.30 0.20 5.25
CA THR A 94 -2.21 -0.04 3.80
C THR A 94 -2.52 -1.51 3.59
N GLU A 95 -3.70 -1.80 3.02
CA GLU A 95 -4.21 -3.17 2.86
C GLU A 95 -4.96 -3.35 1.54
N ILE A 96 -4.92 -4.57 0.99
CA ILE A 96 -5.74 -5.00 -0.14
C ILE A 96 -6.78 -5.98 0.42
N ALA A 97 -8.06 -5.62 0.37
CA ALA A 97 -9.16 -6.42 0.92
C ALA A 97 -10.02 -7.04 -0.20
N ILE A 98 -9.84 -8.34 -0.45
CA ILE A 98 -10.53 -9.10 -1.49
C ILE A 98 -11.79 -9.72 -0.89
N ARG A 99 -12.96 -9.18 -1.23
CA ARG A 99 -14.28 -9.74 -0.88
C ARG A 99 -14.66 -10.86 -1.86
N PHE A 100 -14.90 -12.07 -1.36
CA PHE A 100 -15.39 -13.17 -2.19
C PHE A 100 -16.89 -13.04 -2.50
N HIS A 101 -17.31 -13.60 -3.64
CA HIS A 101 -18.72 -13.83 -3.94
C HIS A 101 -19.32 -14.85 -2.95
N GLN A 102 -20.53 -14.59 -2.47
CA GLN A 102 -21.31 -15.58 -1.72
C GLN A 102 -21.78 -16.70 -2.66
N ALA A 103 -21.69 -17.95 -2.20
CA ALA A 103 -22.23 -19.08 -2.93
C ALA A 103 -23.78 -19.07 -2.87
N PRO A 104 -24.51 -19.46 -3.93
CA PRO A 104 -25.97 -19.50 -3.90
C PRO A 104 -26.50 -20.65 -3.02
N TYR A 105 -26.79 -20.35 -1.74
CA TYR A 105 -27.17 -21.33 -0.70
C TYR A 105 -28.60 -21.91 -0.84
N SER A 106 -28.92 -22.58 -1.96
CA SER A 106 -30.25 -23.20 -2.11
C SER A 106 -30.50 -24.40 -1.18
N LEU A 107 -29.50 -24.87 -0.42
CA LEU A 107 -29.59 -26.00 0.51
C LEU A 107 -29.87 -25.60 1.98
N PHE A 108 -29.80 -24.31 2.33
CA PHE A 108 -29.88 -23.83 3.72
C PHE A 108 -31.04 -22.85 3.97
N ARG A 109 -32.08 -22.90 3.13
CA ARG A 109 -33.22 -21.97 3.21
C ARG A 109 -33.89 -21.99 4.58
N GLY A 110 -34.19 -20.83 5.14
CA GLY A 110 -34.82 -20.68 6.46
C GLY A 110 -33.91 -20.98 7.65
N THR A 111 -32.59 -20.85 7.49
CA THR A 111 -31.61 -20.91 8.59
C THR A 111 -30.72 -19.67 8.60
N ASP A 112 -30.06 -19.35 9.72
CA ASP A 112 -29.18 -18.16 9.83
C ASP A 112 -28.03 -18.11 8.80
N VAL A 113 -27.76 -19.23 8.12
CA VAL A 113 -26.86 -19.33 6.95
C VAL A 113 -27.26 -18.33 5.84
N GLU A 114 -28.55 -18.00 5.68
CA GLU A 114 -29.02 -16.99 4.72
C GLU A 114 -28.44 -15.59 4.99
N ARG A 115 -27.86 -15.35 6.18
CA ARG A 115 -27.22 -14.09 6.58
C ARG A 115 -25.70 -14.18 6.68
N MET A 116 -25.06 -15.24 6.17
CA MET A 116 -23.60 -15.36 6.15
C MET A 116 -22.93 -14.10 5.60
N HIS A 117 -22.02 -13.50 6.36
CA HIS A 117 -21.15 -12.45 5.83
C HIS A 117 -20.24 -13.01 4.72
N PRO A 118 -19.86 -12.20 3.70
CA PRO A 118 -18.93 -12.64 2.67
C PRO A 118 -17.55 -12.89 3.28
N ASN A 119 -16.85 -13.91 2.80
CA ASN A 119 -15.46 -14.14 3.18
C ASN A 119 -14.57 -12.99 2.67
N TRP A 120 -13.50 -12.68 3.40
CA TRP A 120 -12.47 -11.70 3.00
C TRP A 120 -11.08 -12.33 3.04
N MET A 121 -10.28 -12.08 2.01
CA MET A 121 -8.82 -12.25 2.06
C MET A 121 -8.18 -10.87 2.13
N ILE A 122 -7.39 -10.61 3.16
CA ILE A 122 -6.79 -9.31 3.44
C ILE A 122 -5.28 -9.45 3.37
N LEU A 123 -4.65 -8.67 2.50
CA LEU A 123 -3.20 -8.57 2.39
C LEU A 123 -2.77 -7.26 3.06
N ARG A 124 -2.15 -7.34 4.24
CA ARG A 124 -1.64 -6.17 4.96
C ARG A 124 -0.24 -5.86 4.46
N ILE A 125 -0.05 -4.63 3.97
CA ILE A 125 1.21 -4.13 3.42
C ILE A 125 1.97 -3.32 4.48
N GLN A 126 1.29 -2.43 5.22
CA GLN A 126 1.84 -1.70 6.36
C GLN A 126 0.72 -1.31 7.35
N PRO A 127 1.00 -1.11 8.66
CA PRO A 127 2.30 -1.22 9.33
C PRO A 127 2.59 -2.63 9.87
N ASP A 128 1.65 -3.57 9.75
CA ASP A 128 1.76 -4.95 10.22
C ASP A 128 1.64 -5.92 9.04
N GLU A 129 2.76 -6.14 8.33
CA GLU A 129 2.86 -7.02 7.17
C GLU A 129 2.25 -8.40 7.47
N GLY A 130 1.34 -8.87 6.60
CA GLY A 130 0.64 -10.12 6.89
C GLY A 130 -0.49 -10.45 5.92
N VAL A 131 -1.13 -11.59 6.20
CA VAL A 131 -2.30 -12.09 5.46
C VAL A 131 -3.34 -12.57 6.46
N ALA A 132 -4.59 -12.15 6.29
CA ALA A 132 -5.72 -12.68 7.03
C ALA A 132 -6.78 -13.27 6.09
N LEU A 133 -7.49 -14.30 6.55
CA LEU A 133 -8.67 -14.85 5.90
C LEU A 133 -9.83 -14.88 6.91
N GLU A 134 -10.79 -13.99 6.74
CA GLU A 134 -12.04 -13.91 7.52
C GLU A 134 -13.09 -14.82 6.82
N PHE A 135 -13.65 -15.82 7.52
CA PHE A 135 -14.68 -16.71 6.97
C PHE A 135 -15.65 -17.25 8.04
N ALA A 136 -16.84 -17.69 7.63
CA ALA A 136 -17.83 -18.25 8.55
C ALA A 136 -17.56 -19.74 8.88
N ALA A 137 -17.49 -20.07 10.17
CA ALA A 137 -17.37 -21.44 10.67
C ALA A 137 -18.51 -21.80 11.64
N LYS A 138 -18.75 -23.10 11.87
CA LYS A 138 -19.72 -23.53 12.89
C LYS A 138 -19.12 -23.33 14.29
N ARG A 139 -19.82 -22.56 15.13
CA ARG A 139 -19.54 -22.43 16.56
C ARG A 139 -19.61 -23.82 17.24
N PRO A 140 -18.59 -24.24 18.02
CA PRO A 140 -18.61 -25.51 18.74
C PRO A 140 -19.79 -25.58 19.72
N GLY A 141 -20.71 -26.52 19.51
CA GLY A 141 -21.92 -26.66 20.32
C GLY A 141 -22.99 -27.58 19.72
N PRO A 142 -24.07 -27.86 20.47
CA PRO A 142 -25.17 -28.70 20.02
C PRO A 142 -26.07 -28.02 18.97
N THR A 143 -26.17 -26.68 19.02
CA THR A 143 -26.89 -25.88 18.02
C THR A 143 -26.06 -25.67 16.75
N VAL A 144 -26.74 -25.44 15.63
CA VAL A 144 -26.09 -24.93 14.41
C VAL A 144 -26.11 -23.41 14.48
N GLN A 145 -25.06 -22.84 15.06
CA GLN A 145 -24.75 -21.42 15.00
C GLN A 145 -23.48 -21.22 14.19
N LEU A 146 -23.46 -20.17 13.37
CA LEU A 146 -22.28 -19.74 12.62
C LEU A 146 -21.68 -18.52 13.29
N GLU A 147 -20.35 -18.43 13.24
CA GLU A 147 -19.55 -17.35 13.81
C GLU A 147 -18.43 -17.05 12.80
N THR A 148 -18.08 -15.79 12.60
CA THR A 148 -16.92 -15.43 11.77
C THR A 148 -15.65 -15.81 12.53
N VAL A 149 -14.71 -16.44 11.85
CA VAL A 149 -13.40 -16.82 12.39
C VAL A 149 -12.29 -16.33 11.47
N ASP A 150 -11.19 -15.93 12.08
CA ASP A 150 -10.07 -15.30 11.40
C ASP A 150 -8.86 -16.25 11.41
N MET A 151 -8.33 -16.57 10.24
CA MET A 151 -6.99 -17.15 10.11
C MET A 151 -6.00 -16.04 9.83
N ASP A 152 -5.22 -15.66 10.84
CA ASP A 152 -4.24 -14.57 10.75
C ASP A 152 -2.79 -15.07 10.65
N PHE A 153 -2.01 -14.42 9.79
CA PHE A 153 -0.56 -14.51 9.74
C PHE A 153 0.05 -13.10 9.74
N ALA A 154 0.95 -12.83 10.68
CA ALA A 154 1.74 -11.60 10.75
C ALA A 154 3.24 -11.89 10.62
N TYR A 155 3.93 -11.17 9.75
CA TYR A 155 5.34 -11.39 9.41
C TYR A 155 6.25 -11.24 10.65
N LYS A 156 6.00 -10.19 11.45
CA LYS A 156 6.70 -9.89 12.72
C LYS A 156 6.61 -10.97 13.80
N THR A 157 5.71 -11.94 13.66
CA THR A 157 5.58 -13.08 14.60
C THR A 157 6.53 -14.22 14.26
N TRP A 158 7.02 -14.28 13.01
CA TRP A 158 7.86 -15.37 12.50
C TRP A 158 9.26 -14.94 12.06
N PHE A 159 9.44 -13.66 11.75
CA PHE A 159 10.71 -13.11 11.25
C PHE A 159 11.13 -11.89 12.09
N ASP A 160 12.40 -11.87 12.49
CA ASP A 160 13.03 -10.68 13.05
C ASP A 160 13.28 -9.66 11.92
N MET A 161 12.47 -8.60 11.91
CA MET A 161 12.41 -7.62 10.82
C MET A 161 13.13 -6.34 11.24
N PRO A 162 14.41 -6.13 10.84
CA PRO A 162 15.05 -4.84 10.99
C PRO A 162 14.28 -3.79 10.17
N PRO A 163 14.21 -2.52 10.62
CA PRO A 163 13.44 -1.47 9.94
C PRO A 163 13.98 -1.20 8.53
N ASN A 164 13.27 -1.72 7.53
CA ASN A 164 13.60 -1.68 6.12
C ASN A 164 12.83 -0.54 5.43
N THR A 165 13.51 0.26 4.60
CA THR A 165 12.93 1.43 3.92
C THR A 165 12.28 1.08 2.57
N GLY A 166 12.51 -0.14 2.07
CA GLY A 166 12.07 -0.65 0.77
C GLY A 166 13.06 -0.36 -0.36
N TYR A 167 13.81 0.75 -0.27
CA TYR A 167 14.80 1.13 -1.27
C TYR A 167 16.06 0.23 -1.25
N GLU A 168 16.25 -0.55 -0.19
CA GLU A 168 17.29 -1.57 -0.04
C GLU A 168 17.19 -2.59 -1.17
N THR A 169 16.00 -3.16 -1.35
CA THR A 169 15.72 -4.13 -2.39
C THR A 169 15.88 -3.47 -3.75
N LEU A 170 15.25 -2.31 -3.98
CA LEU A 170 15.34 -1.59 -5.26
C LEU A 170 16.80 -1.28 -5.67
N ILE A 171 17.63 -0.80 -4.73
CA ILE A 171 19.04 -0.48 -5.00
C ILE A 171 19.89 -1.74 -5.21
N TYR A 172 19.57 -2.84 -4.53
CA TYR A 172 20.22 -4.14 -4.75
C TYR A 172 19.87 -4.72 -6.13
N ASP A 173 18.58 -4.73 -6.48
CA ASP A 173 18.04 -5.17 -7.77
C ASP A 173 18.69 -4.38 -8.91
N CYS A 174 18.81 -3.06 -8.76
CA CYS A 174 19.55 -2.18 -9.66
C CYS A 174 21.03 -2.56 -9.87
N MET A 175 21.69 -3.20 -8.88
CA MET A 175 23.08 -3.64 -9.00
C MET A 175 23.24 -5.01 -9.64
N ILE A 176 22.26 -5.90 -9.50
CA ILE A 176 22.25 -7.21 -10.16
C ILE A 176 21.59 -7.18 -11.56
N GLY A 177 20.95 -6.07 -11.92
CA GLY A 177 20.25 -5.89 -13.20
C GLY A 177 18.83 -6.45 -13.21
N ASP A 178 18.23 -6.67 -12.04
CA ASP A 178 16.83 -7.09 -11.94
C ASP A 178 15.91 -5.87 -12.06
N ALA A 179 14.92 -5.97 -12.96
CA ALA A 179 13.95 -4.93 -13.26
C ALA A 179 12.56 -5.24 -12.68
N THR A 180 12.38 -6.35 -11.94
CA THR A 180 11.07 -6.88 -11.53
C THR A 180 10.26 -5.92 -10.66
N LEU A 181 10.92 -5.14 -9.79
CA LEU A 181 10.28 -4.14 -8.94
C LEU A 181 10.25 -2.73 -9.56
N PHE A 182 10.72 -2.55 -10.80
CA PHE A 182 10.80 -1.24 -11.45
C PHE A 182 9.61 -1.00 -12.38
N GLN A 183 9.02 0.19 -12.31
CA GLN A 183 7.96 0.59 -13.23
C GLN A 183 8.51 0.80 -14.64
N ARG A 184 7.96 0.04 -15.58
CA ARG A 184 8.24 0.19 -17.01
C ARG A 184 7.60 1.45 -17.58
N ALA A 185 8.16 2.00 -18.65
CA ALA A 185 7.63 3.19 -19.30
C ALA A 185 6.17 3.03 -19.77
N ASP A 186 5.81 1.85 -20.29
CA ASP A 186 4.44 1.55 -20.74
C ASP A 186 3.44 1.44 -19.58
N ASN A 187 3.85 0.96 -18.40
CA ASN A 187 3.05 1.03 -17.18
C ASN A 187 2.82 2.49 -16.75
N ILE A 188 3.86 3.32 -16.80
CA ILE A 188 3.79 4.74 -16.41
C ILE A 188 2.85 5.51 -17.35
N GLU A 189 2.97 5.31 -18.66
CA GLU A 189 2.04 5.88 -19.64
C GLU A 189 0.59 5.40 -19.45
N ALA A 190 0.39 4.12 -19.13
CA ALA A 190 -0.94 3.59 -18.84
C ALA A 190 -1.55 4.20 -17.57
N GLY A 191 -0.75 4.39 -16.51
CA GLY A 191 -1.16 5.06 -15.27
C GLY A 191 -1.58 6.51 -15.53
N TRP A 192 -0.77 7.28 -16.26
CA TRP A 192 -1.14 8.64 -16.68
C TRP A 192 -2.42 8.67 -17.53
N ARG A 193 -2.57 7.72 -18.47
CA ARG A 193 -3.76 7.62 -19.32
C ARG A 193 -5.05 7.32 -18.53
N ALA A 194 -4.95 6.60 -17.40
CA ALA A 194 -6.08 6.34 -16.51
C ALA A 194 -6.45 7.57 -15.65
N VAL A 195 -5.46 8.34 -15.18
CA VAL A 195 -5.67 9.47 -14.25
C VAL A 195 -5.98 10.80 -14.97
N GLN A 196 -5.43 11.02 -16.17
CA GLN A 196 -5.55 12.31 -16.89
C GLN A 196 -7.00 12.80 -17.06
N PRO A 197 -8.00 11.98 -17.43
CA PRO A 197 -9.38 12.46 -17.58
C PRO A 197 -10.00 13.01 -16.29
N ILE A 198 -9.54 12.54 -15.12
CA ILE A 198 -9.98 13.03 -13.80
C ILE A 198 -9.38 14.41 -13.53
N LEU A 199 -8.10 14.59 -13.83
CA LEU A 199 -7.40 15.88 -13.72
C LEU A 199 -8.01 16.93 -14.66
N ASP A 200 -8.30 16.54 -15.90
CA ASP A 200 -8.95 17.40 -16.90
C ASP A 200 -10.37 17.80 -16.47
N ALA A 201 -11.13 16.86 -15.89
CA ALA A 201 -12.46 17.14 -15.36
C ALA A 201 -12.42 18.14 -14.19
N TRP A 202 -11.49 17.97 -13.24
CA TRP A 202 -11.31 18.90 -12.11
C TRP A 202 -10.77 20.27 -12.54
N ALA A 203 -9.91 20.34 -13.55
CA ALA A 203 -9.41 21.60 -14.08
C ALA A 203 -10.49 22.43 -14.79
N ASN A 204 -11.42 21.75 -15.51
CA ASN A 204 -12.48 22.40 -16.27
C ASN A 204 -13.79 22.61 -15.50
N ARG A 205 -13.98 21.95 -14.34
CA ARG A 205 -15.21 22.01 -13.55
C ARG A 205 -14.93 22.08 -12.05
N GLN A 206 -15.18 23.23 -11.45
CA GLN A 206 -15.23 23.32 -9.99
C GLN A 206 -16.36 22.42 -9.45
N PRO A 207 -16.07 21.50 -8.50
CA PRO A 207 -17.11 20.69 -7.88
C PRO A 207 -17.99 21.55 -6.97
N GLU A 208 -19.31 21.40 -7.08
CA GLU A 208 -20.30 22.19 -6.33
C GLU A 208 -20.22 21.98 -4.80
N GLY A 209 -19.52 20.94 -4.36
CA GLY A 209 -18.98 20.81 -3.00
C GLY A 209 -17.97 19.67 -2.93
N LEU A 210 -16.83 19.89 -2.27
CA LEU A 210 -15.94 18.80 -1.87
C LEU A 210 -16.45 18.20 -0.55
N PRO A 211 -16.75 16.88 -0.49
CA PRO A 211 -17.31 16.27 0.70
C PRO A 211 -16.25 16.18 1.80
N ASN A 212 -16.43 17.00 2.84
CA ASN A 212 -15.48 17.12 3.96
C ASN A 212 -15.77 16.09 5.06
N TYR A 213 -14.78 15.80 5.91
CA TYR A 213 -14.87 14.82 7.00
C TYR A 213 -14.10 15.28 8.24
N VAL A 214 -14.41 14.68 9.40
CA VAL A 214 -13.75 15.01 10.67
C VAL A 214 -12.41 14.28 10.74
N ALA A 215 -11.34 14.96 11.17
CA ALA A 215 -10.04 14.31 11.39
C ALA A 215 -10.16 13.19 12.44
N GLY A 216 -9.68 11.99 12.11
CA GLY A 216 -9.84 10.78 12.91
C GLY A 216 -11.10 9.95 12.62
N SER A 217 -11.89 10.32 11.61
CA SER A 217 -13.01 9.49 11.10
C SER A 217 -12.58 8.57 9.95
N ASP A 218 -13.48 7.70 9.49
CA ASP A 218 -13.24 6.72 8.41
C ASP A 218 -13.31 7.31 6.98
N GLY A 219 -13.64 8.61 6.87
CA GLY A 219 -13.76 9.36 5.62
C GLY A 219 -15.08 10.13 5.52
N PRO A 220 -15.38 10.75 4.36
CA PRO A 220 -16.66 11.39 4.09
C PRO A 220 -17.73 10.35 3.71
N ALA A 221 -19.00 10.56 4.11
CA ALA A 221 -20.10 9.64 3.83
C ALA A 221 -20.31 9.33 2.33
N ALA A 222 -19.94 10.25 1.44
CA ALA A 222 -19.94 10.04 -0.01
C ALA A 222 -19.07 8.83 -0.46
N ALA A 223 -18.07 8.43 0.32
CA ALA A 223 -17.26 7.25 0.07
C ALA A 223 -18.03 5.95 0.38
N ASP A 224 -18.89 5.93 1.41
CA ASP A 224 -19.78 4.79 1.68
C ASP A 224 -20.90 4.72 0.64
N GLU A 225 -21.51 5.86 0.29
CA GLU A 225 -22.53 5.96 -0.76
C GLU A 225 -22.08 5.39 -2.11
N LEU A 226 -20.79 5.49 -2.43
CA LEU A 226 -20.22 4.92 -3.65
C LEU A 226 -20.43 3.39 -3.69
N LEU A 227 -20.04 2.68 -2.63
CA LEU A 227 -20.14 1.22 -2.56
C LEU A 227 -21.58 0.74 -2.32
N VAL A 228 -22.40 1.54 -1.62
CA VAL A 228 -23.82 1.21 -1.37
C VAL A 228 -24.63 1.09 -2.67
N ARG A 229 -24.30 1.89 -3.71
CA ARG A 229 -24.90 1.79 -5.06
C ARG A 229 -24.73 0.39 -5.66
N ASP A 230 -23.61 -0.24 -5.37
CA ASP A 230 -23.22 -1.57 -5.86
C ASP A 230 -23.52 -2.71 -4.86
N GLY A 231 -24.35 -2.46 -3.83
CA GLY A 231 -24.71 -3.45 -2.80
C GLY A 231 -23.53 -3.86 -1.91
N ARG A 232 -22.54 -2.98 -1.76
CA ARG A 232 -21.27 -3.21 -1.07
C ARG A 232 -21.08 -2.19 0.06
N SER A 233 -20.03 -2.42 0.86
CA SER A 233 -19.63 -1.59 1.99
C SER A 233 -18.13 -1.72 2.18
N TRP A 234 -17.47 -0.68 2.71
CA TRP A 234 -16.05 -0.76 3.05
C TRP A 234 -15.79 -1.77 4.18
N ARG A 235 -14.59 -2.36 4.16
CA ARG A 235 -14.02 -2.93 5.38
C ARG A 235 -13.78 -1.79 6.39
N GLN A 236 -14.12 -2.03 7.66
CA GLN A 236 -13.94 -1.06 8.73
C GLN A 236 -12.45 -0.80 8.95
N LEU A 237 -12.06 0.47 9.18
CA LEU A 237 -10.68 0.76 9.59
C LEU A 237 -10.51 0.30 11.04
N THR A 238 -9.52 -0.55 11.25
CA THR A 238 -9.11 -1.08 12.56
C THR A 238 -8.01 -0.22 13.18
#